data_AF-A0A843ESL0-F1
#
_entry.id   AF-A0A843ESL0-F1
#
_cell.length_a   1.000
_cell.length_b   1.000
_cell.length_c   1.000
_cell.angle_alpha   90.00
_cell.angle_beta   90.00
_cell.angle_gamma   90.00
#
_symmetry.space_group_name_H-M   'P 1'
#
loop_
_entity.id
_entity.type
_entity.pdbx_description
1 polymer ?
#
loop_
_entity_poly.entity_id
_entity_poly.type
_entity_poly.pdbx_seq_one_letter_code
_entity_poly.pdbx_strand_id
1 'polypeptide(L)'
;ECKDTYSLDEGIKLNLTFAKGTLEIIGVPHIVRDEKIIIDADKSYALLATIVDRLPKKDSTIEALNEISNIEIKNKAPAYIGTRVGRPEKSKERLMKPAPHGLFPIGNYGGAQRLVANAAKKGKIDVELSRRKCSNPDCRLMTFNSICPKCGSPTEMGKPEHKKINISSMLKKASDNVGVRKVDKFKAVVGMISESKLPEPLEKGILRCKNEVFTFKDGTIRHDSTDLPLTHFIPKEIGVSVEKLLEMGYEHDCYGQPIECEEQIIELKVQDVVISNNCAEYLVNTAHFIDDELTKLYDMESFYNVKTKTDLIGHLIAGLAPHTSAGVLGRIVGFTKALGCYAHPYFHSAKRRNCDSDEDAVMLLLDALINFSKTYLPNTRGGSMDAPLVLSSRIDPEEIDDESHNLDIYERFPVEFYDKTKDPLKPADVLEYIDNVEMHLGTPEQYEGLMFSHHTSSIHAGPTLCLYKRLPSMKEKVEAQISLAEKIRAVDQRDVVERVLSSHFLPDIMGNSRAFSKQKVRCTKCNSKYRRIPLSGKCTKCGGNLILSVSKGSVQKYLGISQDLVNRYPVSPYLKQRLEIQEFGINSLFESDKSKQSSLDVFF
;
A
#
# COMPACT_ATOMS: atom_id res chain seq x y z
N GLU A 1 41.60 -14.29 34.92
CA GLU A 1 41.52 -15.77 35.05
C GLU A 1 41.72 -16.48 33.72
N CYS A 2 41.13 -16.03 32.60
CA CYS A 2 41.28 -16.70 31.30
C CYS A 2 42.24 -16.00 30.31
N LYS A 3 43.10 -15.09 30.79
CA LYS A 3 44.09 -14.43 29.91
C LYS A 3 45.10 -15.43 29.36
N ASP A 4 45.41 -16.46 30.15
CA ASP A 4 46.40 -17.48 29.83
C ASP A 4 45.90 -18.53 28.83
N THR A 5 44.59 -18.52 28.50
CA THR A 5 43.99 -19.43 27.50
C THR A 5 43.83 -18.78 26.13
N TYR A 6 44.28 -17.53 25.96
CA TYR A 6 44.28 -16.84 24.68
C TYR A 6 45.41 -17.33 23.78
N SER A 7 45.07 -17.63 22.53
CA SER A 7 46.05 -17.81 21.46
C SER A 7 45.69 -16.92 20.27
N LEU A 8 46.71 -16.49 19.53
CA LEU A 8 46.54 -15.64 18.35
C LEU A 8 45.75 -16.35 17.23
N ASP A 9 45.79 -17.68 17.19
CA ASP A 9 45.13 -18.48 16.16
C ASP A 9 43.74 -19.00 16.59
N GLU A 10 43.54 -19.34 17.86
CA GLU A 10 42.31 -19.99 18.34
C GLU A 10 41.44 -19.12 19.27
N GLY A 11 41.92 -17.93 19.65
CA GLY A 11 41.23 -17.04 20.58
C GLY A 11 41.14 -17.58 22.01
N ILE A 12 40.08 -17.22 22.75
CA ILE A 12 39.85 -17.65 24.14
C ILE A 12 38.88 -18.84 24.16
N LYS A 13 39.26 -19.87 24.93
CA LYS A 13 38.38 -21.00 25.28
C LYS A 13 37.99 -20.90 26.76
N LEU A 14 36.68 -20.85 27.03
CA LEU A 14 36.09 -20.83 28.37
C LEU A 14 35.24 -22.07 28.60
N ASN A 15 35.13 -22.54 29.85
CA ASN A 15 34.15 -23.56 30.20
C ASN A 15 32.73 -22.97 30.16
N LEU A 16 31.75 -23.77 29.72
CA LEU A 16 30.35 -23.37 29.72
C LEU A 16 29.86 -23.16 31.17
N THR A 17 29.67 -21.90 31.54
CA THR A 17 29.27 -21.46 32.90
C THR A 17 28.20 -20.37 32.80
N PHE A 18 27.73 -19.86 33.94
CA PHE A 18 26.75 -18.77 33.99
C PHE A 18 27.21 -17.50 33.25
N ALA A 19 28.53 -17.32 33.06
CA ALA A 19 29.11 -16.21 32.29
C ALA A 19 28.65 -16.18 30.82
N LYS A 20 28.14 -17.31 30.29
CA LYS A 20 27.53 -17.38 28.95
C LYS A 20 26.46 -16.31 28.74
N GLY A 21 25.55 -16.14 29.71
CA GLY A 21 24.47 -15.16 29.62
C GLY A 21 25.00 -13.72 29.59
N THR A 22 26.07 -13.44 30.34
CA THR A 22 26.73 -12.13 30.28
C THR A 22 27.31 -11.85 28.90
N LEU A 23 28.01 -12.83 28.29
CA LEU A 23 28.57 -12.70 26.93
C LEU A 23 27.48 -12.45 25.88
N GLU A 24 26.33 -13.09 26.01
CA GLU A 24 25.16 -12.85 25.15
C GLU A 24 24.58 -11.44 25.33
N ILE A 25 24.47 -10.96 26.57
CA ILE A 25 23.92 -9.64 26.88
C ILE A 25 24.80 -8.52 26.30
N ILE A 26 26.13 -8.63 26.45
CA ILE A 26 27.08 -7.66 25.92
C ILE A 26 27.35 -7.82 24.42
N GLY A 27 26.77 -8.83 23.78
CA GLY A 27 26.82 -9.03 22.33
C GLY A 27 28.18 -9.48 21.79
N VAL A 28 28.93 -10.28 22.55
CA VAL A 28 30.19 -10.88 22.09
C VAL A 28 29.88 -12.06 21.16
N PRO A 29 30.29 -12.06 19.88
CA PRO A 29 30.17 -13.23 19.02
C PRO A 29 31.01 -14.40 19.55
N HIS A 30 30.39 -15.57 19.72
CA HIS A 30 31.06 -16.78 20.21
C HIS A 30 30.32 -18.05 19.77
N ILE A 31 31.01 -19.19 19.80
CA ILE A 31 30.48 -20.51 19.45
C ILE A 31 30.56 -21.43 20.67
N VAL A 32 29.62 -22.33 20.84
CA VAL A 32 29.71 -23.40 21.84
C VAL A 32 30.02 -24.73 21.15
N ARG A 33 31.14 -25.37 21.52
CA ARG A 33 31.53 -26.71 21.06
C ARG A 33 32.15 -27.47 22.23
N ASP A 34 31.83 -28.76 22.37
CA ASP A 34 32.38 -29.65 23.40
C ASP A 34 32.32 -29.04 24.81
N GLU A 35 31.17 -28.47 25.18
CA GLU A 35 30.92 -27.76 26.45
C GLU A 35 31.87 -26.58 26.73
N LYS A 36 32.49 -26.04 25.69
CA LYS A 36 33.35 -24.86 25.76
C LYS A 36 32.80 -23.72 24.93
N ILE A 37 32.94 -22.51 25.45
CA ILE A 37 32.68 -21.27 24.75
C ILE A 37 33.98 -20.87 24.04
N ILE A 38 33.91 -20.70 22.74
CA ILE A 38 35.02 -20.32 21.87
C ILE A 38 34.75 -18.92 21.36
N ILE A 39 35.61 -17.98 21.71
CA ILE A 39 35.61 -16.60 21.21
C ILE A 39 36.77 -16.50 20.22
N ASP A 40 36.53 -15.97 19.03
CA ASP A 40 37.59 -15.83 18.01
C ASP A 40 38.73 -14.91 18.50
N ALA A 41 39.86 -14.92 17.78
CA ALA A 41 41.04 -14.17 18.17
C ALA A 41 40.77 -12.65 18.27
N ASP A 42 40.10 -12.06 17.28
CA ASP A 42 39.85 -10.61 17.22
C ASP A 42 38.95 -10.11 18.35
N LYS A 43 37.84 -10.81 18.63
CA LYS A 43 36.91 -10.46 19.71
C LYS A 43 37.53 -10.75 21.07
N SER A 44 38.33 -11.81 21.17
CA SER A 44 39.10 -12.11 22.37
C SER A 44 40.11 -11.00 22.68
N TYR A 45 40.86 -10.54 21.66
CA TYR A 45 41.79 -9.43 21.80
C TYR A 45 41.07 -8.15 22.25
N ALA A 46 39.94 -7.80 21.62
CA ALA A 46 39.15 -6.63 22.01
C ALA A 46 38.68 -6.70 23.48
N LEU A 47 38.24 -7.88 23.95
CA LEU A 47 37.85 -8.07 25.35
C LEU A 47 39.04 -7.96 26.31
N LEU A 48 40.18 -8.54 25.96
CA LEU A 48 41.38 -8.49 26.80
C LEU A 48 42.02 -7.08 26.85
N ALA A 49 41.95 -6.35 25.73
CA ALA A 49 42.46 -4.99 25.62
C ALA A 49 41.60 -3.98 26.38
N THR A 50 40.30 -4.26 26.56
CA THR A 50 39.36 -3.39 27.29
C THR A 50 39.25 -3.77 28.77
N ILE A 51 39.30 -5.07 29.10
CA ILE A 51 39.22 -5.57 30.48
C ILE A 51 40.64 -5.94 30.95
N VAL A 52 41.49 -4.92 31.11
CA VAL A 52 42.89 -5.12 31.48
C VAL A 52 43.07 -5.49 32.96
N ASP A 53 42.14 -5.09 33.83
CA ASP A 53 42.14 -5.43 35.26
C ASP A 53 40.72 -5.71 35.77
N ARG A 54 40.58 -6.05 37.05
CA ARG A 54 39.29 -6.19 37.72
C ARG A 54 38.54 -4.86 37.68
N LEU A 55 37.28 -4.91 37.25
CA LEU A 55 36.43 -3.73 37.18
C LEU A 55 36.20 -3.14 38.58
N PRO A 56 36.47 -1.85 38.79
CA PRO A 56 36.13 -1.17 40.03
C PRO A 56 34.60 -1.01 40.15
N LYS A 57 34.13 -0.82 41.39
CA LYS A 57 32.70 -0.58 41.63
C LYS A 57 32.36 0.87 41.31
N LYS A 58 31.61 1.08 40.23
CA LYS A 58 31.08 2.37 39.77
C LYS A 58 29.59 2.28 39.47
N ASP A 59 28.99 3.42 39.15
CA ASP A 59 27.57 3.52 38.82
C ASP A 59 27.27 2.94 37.43
N SER A 60 28.20 3.07 36.48
CA SER A 60 28.09 2.44 35.16
C SER A 60 29.28 1.54 34.81
N THR A 61 29.02 0.49 34.00
CA THR A 61 30.07 -0.41 33.52
C THR A 61 31.08 0.32 32.64
N ILE A 62 30.65 1.34 31.89
CA ILE A 62 31.54 2.13 31.01
C ILE A 62 32.49 2.98 31.84
N GLU A 63 32.03 3.62 32.93
CA GLU A 63 32.93 4.32 33.85
C GLU A 63 33.96 3.39 34.48
N ALA A 64 33.53 2.21 34.93
CA ALA A 64 34.44 1.21 35.49
C ALA A 64 35.48 0.74 34.46
N LEU A 65 35.07 0.56 33.20
CA LEU A 65 35.97 0.20 32.10
C LEU A 65 36.97 1.32 31.79
N ASN A 66 36.53 2.58 31.75
CA ASN A 66 37.38 3.73 31.44
C ASN A 66 38.42 4.03 32.53
N GLU A 67 38.19 3.60 33.77
CA GLU A 67 39.19 3.73 34.85
C GLU A 67 40.37 2.77 34.70
N ILE A 68 40.16 1.61 34.07
CA ILE A 68 41.20 0.59 33.88
C ILE A 68 41.76 0.59 32.45
N SER A 69 40.97 1.02 31.47
CA SER A 69 41.35 1.01 30.06
C SER A 69 42.34 2.12 29.72
N ASN A 70 43.33 1.82 28.88
CA ASN A 70 44.27 2.82 28.34
C ASN A 70 43.65 3.69 27.24
N ILE A 71 42.42 3.38 26.81
CA ILE A 71 41.67 4.10 25.78
C ILE A 71 40.28 4.49 26.31
N GLU A 72 39.78 5.64 25.88
CA GLU A 72 38.42 6.06 26.18
C GLU A 72 37.42 5.18 25.40
N ILE A 73 36.56 4.48 26.14
CA ILE A 73 35.47 3.67 25.63
C ILE A 73 34.17 4.46 25.77
N LYS A 74 33.49 4.68 24.65
CA LYS A 74 32.19 5.35 24.58
C LYS A 74 31.07 4.32 24.41
N ASN A 75 29.85 4.69 24.79
CA ASN A 75 28.70 3.82 24.61
C ASN A 75 28.42 3.64 23.11
N LYS A 76 28.39 2.38 22.65
CA LYS A 76 28.11 2.03 21.25
C LYS A 76 26.63 2.22 20.88
N ALA A 77 25.72 2.06 21.83
CA ALA A 77 24.28 2.17 21.63
C ALA A 77 23.64 2.94 22.80
N PRO A 78 23.84 4.27 22.88
CA PRO A 78 23.29 5.09 23.95
C PRO A 78 21.77 5.28 23.83
N ALA A 79 21.22 5.14 22.62
CA ALA A 79 19.81 5.28 22.34
C ALA A 79 19.24 4.01 21.69
N TYR A 80 18.02 3.66 22.07
CA TYR A 80 17.24 2.57 21.48
C TYR A 80 15.88 3.10 21.04
N ILE A 81 15.47 2.76 19.82
CA ILE A 81 14.18 3.15 19.27
C ILE A 81 13.28 1.92 19.22
N GLY A 82 12.13 2.01 19.87
CA GLY A 82 11.09 0.99 19.76
C GLY A 82 10.33 1.15 18.45
N THR A 83 10.05 0.04 17.76
CA THR A 83 9.24 0.05 16.54
C THR A 83 8.15 -1.01 16.61
N ARG A 84 7.06 -0.76 15.89
CA ARG A 84 5.99 -1.73 15.70
C ARG A 84 5.61 -1.73 14.23
N VAL A 85 5.51 -2.92 13.64
CA VAL A 85 5.04 -3.06 12.26
C VAL A 85 3.63 -2.45 12.15
N GLY A 86 3.51 -1.44 11.28
CA GLY A 86 2.26 -0.75 10.98
C GLY A 86 1.55 -1.36 9.78
N ARG A 87 1.21 -0.51 8.81
CA ARG A 87 0.57 -0.92 7.56
C ARG A 87 1.59 -1.60 6.65
N PRO A 88 1.34 -2.83 6.17
CA PRO A 88 2.20 -3.44 5.16
C PRO A 88 2.20 -2.64 3.86
N GLU A 89 3.24 -2.84 3.06
CA GLU A 89 3.42 -2.23 1.75
C GLU A 89 2.22 -2.49 0.81
N LYS A 90 2.08 -1.75 -0.29
CA LYS A 90 1.01 -1.98 -1.27
C LYS A 90 1.47 -1.58 -2.66
N SER A 91 1.15 -2.44 -3.63
CA SER A 91 1.32 -2.20 -5.05
C SER A 91 0.26 -3.03 -5.76
N LYS A 92 -0.90 -2.41 -6.03
CA LYS A 92 -2.11 -3.06 -6.58
C LYS A 92 -2.98 -2.09 -7.38
N GLU A 93 -3.77 -2.63 -8.30
CA GLU A 93 -4.74 -1.85 -9.07
C GLU A 93 -5.82 -1.23 -8.17
N ARG A 94 -6.21 0.02 -8.45
CA ARG A 94 -7.30 0.68 -7.71
C ARG A 94 -8.65 0.25 -8.27
N LEU A 95 -9.20 -0.82 -7.67
CA LEU A 95 -10.45 -1.42 -8.10
C LEU A 95 -11.66 -0.91 -7.31
N MET A 96 -12.71 -0.49 -8.02
CA MET A 96 -14.04 -0.36 -7.41
C MET A 96 -14.58 -1.73 -6.98
N LYS A 97 -15.57 -1.74 -6.08
CA LYS A 97 -16.22 -2.99 -5.64
C LYS A 97 -17.67 -3.07 -6.10
N PRO A 98 -18.01 -4.05 -6.96
CA PRO A 98 -17.19 -4.73 -7.98
C PRO A 98 -16.52 -3.79 -8.99
N ALA A 99 -15.44 -4.28 -9.62
CA ALA A 99 -14.63 -3.53 -10.57
C ALA A 99 -15.28 -3.47 -11.97
N PRO A 100 -15.68 -2.29 -12.46
CA PRO A 100 -16.21 -2.12 -13.81
C PRO A 100 -15.07 -1.92 -14.82
N HIS A 101 -15.33 -2.28 -16.08
CA HIS A 101 -14.48 -1.89 -17.21
C HIS A 101 -15.04 -0.65 -17.91
N GLY A 102 -16.33 -0.34 -17.75
CA GLY A 102 -16.97 0.82 -18.35
C GLY A 102 -18.08 1.41 -17.47
N LEU A 103 -18.20 2.74 -17.51
CA LEU A 103 -19.19 3.50 -16.76
C LEU A 103 -20.52 3.55 -17.52
N PHE A 104 -21.18 2.38 -17.66
CA PHE A 104 -22.48 2.25 -18.31
C PHE A 104 -23.52 1.60 -17.37
N PRO A 105 -24.73 2.17 -17.20
CA PRO A 105 -25.73 1.64 -16.28
C PRO A 105 -26.45 0.41 -16.87
N ILE A 106 -26.42 -0.70 -16.13
CA ILE A 106 -27.13 -1.95 -16.50
C ILE A 106 -28.12 -2.45 -15.44
N GLY A 107 -28.38 -1.65 -14.40
CA GLY A 107 -29.26 -2.03 -13.30
C GLY A 107 -28.82 -3.33 -12.61
N ASN A 108 -29.80 -4.11 -12.16
CA ASN A 108 -29.57 -5.44 -11.60
C ASN A 108 -29.60 -6.56 -12.67
N TYR A 109 -29.72 -6.21 -13.95
CA TYR A 109 -29.89 -7.16 -15.05
C TYR A 109 -28.61 -7.94 -15.37
N GLY A 110 -27.43 -7.43 -14.95
CA GLY A 110 -26.14 -8.11 -15.11
C GLY A 110 -25.82 -9.20 -14.07
N GLY A 111 -26.71 -9.44 -13.10
CA GLY A 111 -26.47 -10.36 -11.99
C GLY A 111 -25.46 -9.84 -10.97
N ALA A 112 -25.00 -10.72 -10.07
CA ALA A 112 -24.09 -10.35 -8.98
C ALA A 112 -22.74 -9.77 -9.47
N GLN A 113 -22.26 -10.27 -10.61
CA GLN A 113 -21.00 -9.83 -11.23
C GLN A 113 -21.17 -8.60 -12.14
N ARG A 114 -22.40 -8.13 -12.39
CA ARG A 114 -22.71 -6.95 -13.23
C ARG A 114 -22.21 -7.10 -14.67
N LEU A 115 -22.39 -8.28 -15.26
CA LEU A 115 -21.96 -8.57 -16.63
C LEU A 115 -22.92 -7.98 -17.66
N VAL A 116 -22.39 -7.23 -18.62
CA VAL A 116 -23.17 -6.63 -19.72
C VAL A 116 -23.78 -7.70 -20.62
N ALA A 117 -23.07 -8.81 -20.86
CA ALA A 117 -23.58 -9.95 -21.61
C ALA A 117 -24.85 -10.56 -20.98
N ASN A 118 -24.94 -10.60 -19.65
CA ASN A 118 -26.14 -11.08 -18.95
C ASN A 118 -27.31 -10.10 -19.11
N ALA A 119 -27.03 -8.80 -19.04
CA ALA A 119 -28.04 -7.77 -19.28
C ALA A 119 -28.54 -7.79 -20.73
N ALA A 120 -27.66 -8.04 -21.71
CA ALA A 120 -28.01 -8.17 -23.13
C ALA A 120 -29.06 -9.27 -23.39
N LYS A 121 -28.96 -10.41 -22.68
CA LYS A 121 -29.92 -11.53 -22.79
C LYS A 121 -31.32 -11.20 -22.26
N LYS A 122 -31.49 -10.11 -21.50
CA LYS A 122 -32.80 -9.68 -20.96
C LYS A 122 -33.62 -8.82 -21.94
N GLY A 123 -33.10 -8.55 -23.13
CA GLY A 123 -33.79 -7.75 -24.15
C GLY A 123 -33.75 -6.26 -23.82
N LYS A 124 -34.91 -5.66 -23.53
CA LYS A 124 -34.99 -4.24 -23.14
C LYS A 124 -34.89 -4.12 -21.62
N ILE A 125 -33.88 -3.40 -21.14
CA ILE A 125 -33.71 -3.10 -19.72
C ILE A 125 -34.13 -1.66 -19.43
N ASP A 126 -34.73 -1.43 -18.27
CA ASP A 126 -35.07 -0.10 -17.79
C ASP A 126 -33.95 0.41 -16.87
N VAL A 127 -33.29 1.49 -17.31
CA VAL A 127 -32.21 2.14 -16.57
C VAL A 127 -32.33 3.66 -16.69
N GLU A 128 -31.81 4.34 -15.68
CA GLU A 128 -31.73 5.79 -15.67
C GLU A 128 -30.41 6.25 -16.29
N LEU A 129 -30.50 7.04 -17.36
CA LEU A 129 -29.35 7.62 -18.05
C LEU A 129 -29.74 8.92 -18.75
N SER A 130 -28.75 9.75 -19.06
CA SER A 130 -28.94 10.89 -19.97
C SER A 130 -28.37 10.58 -21.36
N ARG A 131 -28.84 11.36 -22.33
CA ARG A 131 -28.30 11.42 -23.70
C ARG A 131 -28.10 12.87 -24.06
N ARG A 132 -27.19 13.13 -24.97
CA ARG A 132 -27.00 14.43 -25.58
C ARG A 132 -27.93 14.60 -26.78
N LYS A 133 -28.49 15.79 -26.95
CA LYS A 133 -29.36 16.15 -28.08
C LYS A 133 -28.57 17.01 -29.05
N CYS A 134 -28.59 16.68 -30.34
CA CYS A 134 -27.99 17.53 -31.36
C CYS A 134 -28.58 18.95 -31.34
N SER A 135 -27.71 19.97 -31.35
CA SER A 135 -28.10 21.38 -31.35
C SER A 135 -28.71 21.82 -32.69
N ASN A 136 -28.43 21.10 -33.78
CA ASN A 136 -29.05 21.35 -35.08
C ASN A 136 -30.57 21.11 -35.01
N PRO A 137 -31.41 22.15 -35.23
CA PRO A 137 -32.86 22.05 -35.18
C PRO A 137 -33.46 21.00 -36.12
N ASP A 138 -32.80 20.70 -37.24
CA ASP A 138 -33.28 19.76 -38.27
C ASP A 138 -32.88 18.31 -37.98
N CYS A 139 -31.82 18.10 -37.19
CA CYS A 139 -31.34 16.77 -36.84
C CYS A 139 -31.97 16.25 -35.54
N ARG A 140 -31.83 17.02 -34.45
CA ARG A 140 -32.29 16.70 -33.07
C ARG A 140 -32.02 15.26 -32.61
N LEU A 141 -31.03 14.58 -33.19
CA LEU A 141 -30.69 13.20 -32.88
C LEU A 141 -30.22 13.10 -31.42
N MET A 142 -30.71 12.09 -30.71
CA MET A 142 -30.25 11.76 -29.36
C MET A 142 -29.08 10.78 -29.43
N THR A 143 -27.92 11.18 -28.93
CA THR A 143 -26.67 10.41 -28.96
C THR A 143 -25.96 10.48 -27.60
N PHE A 144 -24.90 9.69 -27.40
CA PHE A 144 -24.01 9.85 -26.24
C PHE A 144 -22.81 10.76 -26.56
N ASN A 145 -22.54 10.99 -27.85
CA ASN A 145 -21.35 11.70 -28.32
C ASN A 145 -21.53 13.22 -28.24
N SER A 146 -20.43 13.93 -27.97
CA SER A 146 -20.37 15.40 -27.98
C SER A 146 -20.63 16.00 -29.36
N ILE A 147 -20.39 15.22 -30.41
CA ILE A 147 -20.62 15.56 -31.81
C ILE A 147 -21.69 14.62 -32.38
N CYS A 148 -22.64 15.17 -33.13
CA CYS A 148 -23.70 14.39 -33.73
C CYS A 148 -23.15 13.49 -34.85
N PRO A 149 -23.33 12.16 -34.78
CA PRO A 149 -22.81 11.24 -35.81
C PRO A 149 -23.53 11.35 -37.16
N LYS A 150 -24.65 12.08 -37.24
CA LYS A 150 -25.42 12.25 -38.49
C LYS A 150 -25.09 13.54 -39.22
N CYS A 151 -24.88 14.65 -38.50
CA CYS A 151 -24.75 15.98 -39.10
C CYS A 151 -23.53 16.79 -38.62
N GLY A 152 -22.67 16.23 -37.76
CA GLY A 152 -21.46 16.89 -37.27
C GLY A 152 -21.67 18.06 -36.29
N SER A 153 -22.91 18.49 -36.05
CA SER A 153 -23.18 19.61 -35.13
C SER A 153 -22.96 19.21 -33.67
N PRO A 154 -22.57 20.16 -32.79
CA PRO A 154 -22.43 19.91 -31.36
C PRO A 154 -23.72 19.37 -30.73
N THR A 155 -23.59 18.70 -29.58
CA THR A 155 -24.72 18.17 -28.84
C THR A 155 -24.79 18.78 -27.44
N GLU A 156 -26.00 19.02 -26.96
CA GLU A 156 -26.30 19.57 -25.64
C GLU A 156 -26.69 18.44 -24.68
N MET A 157 -26.29 18.55 -23.42
CA MET A 157 -26.57 17.52 -22.43
C MET A 157 -28.05 17.49 -22.05
N GLY A 158 -28.70 16.34 -22.25
CA GLY A 158 -30.09 16.15 -21.83
C GLY A 158 -30.23 15.83 -20.35
N LYS A 159 -31.47 15.86 -19.86
CA LYS A 159 -31.79 15.48 -18.48
C LYS A 159 -31.74 13.96 -18.30
N PRO A 160 -31.35 13.45 -17.12
CA PRO A 160 -31.47 12.04 -16.79
C PRO A 160 -32.92 11.58 -16.80
N GLU A 161 -33.20 10.48 -17.49
CA GLU A 161 -34.54 9.90 -17.60
C GLU A 161 -34.47 8.37 -17.55
N HIS A 162 -35.52 7.74 -17.03
CA HIS A 162 -35.69 6.29 -17.14
C HIS A 162 -36.01 5.91 -18.58
N LYS A 163 -35.17 5.06 -19.19
CA LYS A 163 -35.34 4.62 -20.58
C LYS A 163 -35.19 3.12 -20.70
N LYS A 164 -36.06 2.54 -21.53
CA LYS A 164 -35.94 1.15 -21.98
C LYS A 164 -34.92 1.06 -23.11
N ILE A 165 -33.73 0.55 -22.81
CA ILE A 165 -32.65 0.39 -23.79
C ILE A 165 -32.44 -1.07 -24.16
N ASN A 166 -32.07 -1.33 -25.41
CA ASN A 166 -31.68 -2.66 -25.87
C ASN A 166 -30.15 -2.78 -25.82
N ILE A 167 -29.65 -3.37 -24.73
CA ILE A 167 -28.20 -3.56 -24.54
C ILE A 167 -27.62 -4.49 -25.61
N SER A 168 -28.36 -5.50 -26.06
CA SER A 168 -27.86 -6.44 -27.07
C SER A 168 -27.51 -5.74 -28.39
N SER A 169 -28.34 -4.81 -28.86
CA SER A 169 -28.05 -4.09 -30.10
C SER A 169 -26.94 -3.06 -29.92
N MET A 170 -26.90 -2.37 -28.78
CA MET A 170 -25.85 -1.40 -28.46
C MET A 170 -24.48 -2.07 -28.33
N LEU A 171 -24.41 -3.19 -27.60
CA LEU A 171 -23.18 -3.95 -27.42
C LEU A 171 -22.67 -4.52 -28.74
N LYS A 172 -23.57 -5.02 -29.61
CA LYS A 172 -23.21 -5.51 -30.94
C LYS A 172 -22.60 -4.38 -31.79
N LYS A 173 -23.26 -3.22 -31.86
CA LYS A 173 -22.73 -2.05 -32.58
C LYS A 173 -21.37 -1.61 -32.05
N ALA A 174 -21.21 -1.51 -30.73
CA ALA A 174 -19.93 -1.14 -30.13
C ALA A 174 -18.83 -2.16 -30.45
N SER A 175 -19.14 -3.46 -30.40
CA SER A 175 -18.21 -4.54 -30.76
C SER A 175 -17.80 -4.49 -32.24
N ASP A 176 -18.76 -4.20 -33.12
CA ASP A 176 -18.52 -4.05 -34.56
C ASP A 176 -17.67 -2.80 -34.84
N ASN A 177 -17.92 -1.68 -34.15
CA ASN A 177 -17.17 -0.43 -34.28
C ASN A 177 -15.68 -0.61 -33.96
N VAL A 178 -15.35 -1.28 -32.85
CA VAL A 178 -13.93 -1.48 -32.46
C VAL A 178 -13.33 -2.78 -33.00
N GLY A 179 -14.09 -3.57 -33.77
CA GLY A 179 -13.63 -4.85 -34.33
C GLY A 179 -13.29 -5.93 -33.30
N VAL A 180 -13.79 -5.84 -32.06
CA VAL A 180 -13.52 -6.81 -30.99
C VAL A 180 -14.74 -7.68 -30.75
N ARG A 181 -14.67 -8.95 -31.14
CA ARG A 181 -15.75 -9.92 -30.94
C ARG A 181 -15.61 -10.60 -29.58
N LYS A 182 -16.73 -10.70 -28.85
CA LYS A 182 -16.92 -11.51 -27.63
C LYS A 182 -16.22 -10.95 -26.38
N VAL A 183 -17.00 -10.30 -25.51
CA VAL A 183 -16.53 -9.79 -24.22
C VAL A 183 -17.45 -10.27 -23.09
N ASP A 184 -17.45 -11.58 -22.85
CA ASP A 184 -18.35 -12.21 -21.87
C ASP A 184 -18.06 -11.74 -20.43
N LYS A 185 -16.84 -11.28 -20.16
CA LYS A 185 -16.39 -10.74 -18.87
C LYS A 185 -16.62 -9.23 -18.69
N PHE A 186 -17.20 -8.53 -19.67
CA PHE A 186 -17.41 -7.08 -19.58
C PHE A 186 -18.36 -6.75 -18.42
N LYS A 187 -17.79 -6.13 -17.38
CA LYS A 187 -18.49 -5.60 -16.21
C LYS A 187 -18.80 -4.11 -16.37
N ALA A 188 -20.02 -3.71 -16.05
CA ALA A 188 -20.44 -2.31 -16.01
C ALA A 188 -21.02 -1.92 -14.64
N VAL A 189 -21.62 -0.74 -14.53
CA VAL A 189 -22.14 -0.21 -13.25
C VAL A 189 -23.64 -0.48 -13.11
N VAL A 190 -24.12 -0.60 -11.87
CA VAL A 190 -25.57 -0.76 -11.60
C VAL A 190 -26.35 0.49 -11.99
N GLY A 191 -25.77 1.67 -11.72
CA GLY A 191 -26.33 2.96 -12.07
C GLY A 191 -25.23 4.01 -12.04
N MET A 192 -25.47 5.12 -12.74
CA MET A 192 -24.55 6.27 -12.74
C MET A 192 -24.68 7.02 -11.41
N ILE A 193 -23.53 7.35 -10.80
CA ILE A 193 -23.46 8.15 -9.56
C ILE A 193 -23.31 9.65 -9.83
N SER A 194 -22.94 10.01 -11.05
CA SER A 194 -22.84 11.38 -11.55
C SER A 194 -24.21 12.07 -11.62
N GLU A 195 -24.24 13.38 -11.44
CA GLU A 195 -25.46 14.19 -11.64
C GLU A 195 -25.97 14.12 -13.08
N SER A 196 -25.06 14.21 -14.06
CA SER A 196 -25.40 14.17 -15.47
C SER A 196 -26.01 12.84 -15.89
N LYS A 197 -25.68 11.74 -15.18
CA LYS A 197 -25.96 10.34 -15.55
C LYS A 197 -25.62 10.02 -17.01
N LEU A 198 -24.64 10.71 -17.58
CA LEU A 198 -24.15 10.47 -18.94
C LEU A 198 -23.23 9.26 -18.92
N PRO A 199 -23.60 8.14 -19.57
CA PRO A 199 -22.74 6.96 -19.58
C PRO A 199 -21.52 7.16 -20.49
N GLU A 200 -20.47 6.42 -20.18
CA GLU A 200 -19.31 6.26 -21.05
C GLU A 200 -19.66 5.40 -22.28
N PRO A 201 -19.02 5.62 -23.45
CA PRO A 201 -19.15 4.73 -24.60
C PRO A 201 -18.83 3.27 -24.27
N LEU A 202 -19.62 2.33 -24.82
CA LEU A 202 -19.44 0.90 -24.56
C LEU A 202 -18.13 0.37 -25.18
N GLU A 203 -17.69 1.01 -26.25
CA GLU A 203 -16.43 0.77 -26.96
C GLU A 203 -15.24 0.81 -26.00
N LYS A 204 -15.14 1.86 -25.15
CA LYS A 204 -14.08 1.98 -24.14
C LYS A 204 -14.12 0.79 -23.16
N GLY A 205 -15.31 0.41 -22.69
CA GLY A 205 -15.48 -0.73 -21.79
C GLY A 205 -15.10 -2.09 -22.42
N ILE A 206 -15.33 -2.26 -23.71
CA ILE A 206 -14.89 -3.42 -24.49
C ILE A 206 -13.36 -3.48 -24.56
N LEU A 207 -12.73 -2.36 -24.92
CA LEU A 207 -11.27 -2.26 -25.04
C LEU A 207 -10.57 -2.43 -23.68
N ARG A 208 -11.11 -1.85 -22.61
CA ARG A 208 -10.60 -2.07 -21.24
C ARG A 208 -10.69 -3.55 -20.84
N CYS A 209 -11.80 -4.22 -21.15
CA CYS A 209 -11.94 -5.64 -20.87
C CYS A 209 -11.02 -6.53 -21.73
N LYS A 210 -10.74 -6.14 -22.98
CA LYS A 210 -9.77 -6.84 -23.85
C LYS A 210 -8.36 -6.80 -23.25
N ASN A 211 -7.97 -5.65 -22.70
CA ASN A 211 -6.64 -5.41 -22.14
C ASN A 211 -6.58 -5.65 -20.62
N GLU A 212 -7.61 -6.25 -20.02
CA GLU A 212 -7.66 -6.60 -18.58
C GLU A 212 -7.44 -5.41 -17.60
N VAL A 213 -7.82 -4.21 -18.01
CA VAL A 213 -7.77 -2.98 -17.18
C VAL A 213 -9.16 -2.56 -16.69
N PHE A 214 -9.19 -1.86 -15.56
CA PHE A 214 -10.43 -1.44 -14.90
C PHE A 214 -10.48 0.07 -14.74
N THR A 215 -11.65 0.65 -15.01
CA THR A 215 -11.89 2.08 -14.81
C THR A 215 -12.25 2.39 -13.36
N PHE A 216 -11.78 3.53 -12.88
CA PHE A 216 -12.27 4.14 -11.65
C PHE A 216 -13.48 5.04 -11.92
N LYS A 217 -13.97 5.73 -10.88
CA LYS A 217 -15.24 6.49 -10.90
C LYS A 217 -15.25 7.66 -11.89
N ASP A 218 -14.08 8.16 -12.24
CA ASP A 218 -13.87 9.34 -13.08
C ASP A 218 -13.45 9.00 -14.52
N GLY A 219 -13.36 7.71 -14.85
CA GLY A 219 -12.95 7.21 -16.17
C GLY A 219 -11.48 6.80 -16.27
N THR A 220 -10.65 7.18 -15.29
CA THR A 220 -9.20 6.91 -15.29
C THR A 220 -8.86 5.50 -14.82
N ILE A 221 -7.71 5.01 -15.23
CA ILE A 221 -7.12 3.74 -14.81
C ILE A 221 -5.97 4.05 -13.83
N ARG A 222 -5.98 3.39 -12.67
CA ARG A 222 -5.09 3.75 -11.57
C ARG A 222 -4.46 2.54 -10.91
N HIS A 223 -3.21 2.73 -10.49
CA HIS A 223 -2.46 1.77 -9.70
C HIS A 223 -2.00 2.42 -8.39
N ASP A 224 -2.36 1.82 -7.25
CA ASP A 224 -1.96 2.30 -5.93
C ASP A 224 -0.62 1.71 -5.53
N SER A 225 0.32 2.56 -5.14
CA SER A 225 1.64 2.16 -4.62
C SER A 225 1.91 2.84 -3.28
N THR A 226 2.62 2.19 -2.37
CA THR A 226 3.15 2.83 -1.16
C THR A 226 4.28 3.79 -1.53
N ASP A 227 4.29 4.96 -0.92
CA ASP A 227 5.24 6.02 -1.23
C ASP A 227 6.56 5.78 -0.50
N LEU A 228 7.67 5.80 -1.25
CA LEU A 228 9.02 5.61 -0.72
C LEU A 228 9.89 6.78 -1.20
N PRO A 229 10.61 7.48 -0.30
CA PRO A 229 11.49 8.57 -0.70
C PRO A 229 12.79 8.01 -1.27
N LEU A 230 13.29 8.64 -2.34
CA LEU A 230 14.58 8.34 -2.95
C LEU A 230 15.17 9.60 -3.55
N THR A 231 16.41 9.93 -3.20
CA THR A 231 17.15 11.04 -3.82
C THR A 231 18.21 10.55 -4.78
N HIS A 232 18.72 9.32 -4.63
CA HIS A 232 19.79 8.76 -5.44
C HIS A 232 19.49 7.33 -5.83
N PHE A 233 19.96 6.89 -7.00
CA PHE A 233 19.82 5.52 -7.44
C PHE A 233 21.04 5.03 -8.21
N ILE A 234 21.21 3.71 -8.26
CA ILE A 234 22.19 3.05 -9.14
C ILE A 234 21.44 2.51 -10.37
N PRO A 235 21.84 2.82 -11.61
CA PRO A 235 21.12 2.44 -12.83
C PRO A 235 20.77 0.95 -12.91
N LYS A 236 21.74 0.10 -12.57
CA LYS A 236 21.60 -1.37 -12.54
C LYS A 236 20.47 -1.84 -11.65
N GLU A 237 20.17 -1.12 -10.58
CA GLU A 237 19.11 -1.50 -9.65
C GLU A 237 17.72 -1.24 -10.19
N ILE A 238 17.57 -0.18 -10.99
CA ILE A 238 16.28 0.22 -11.56
C ILE A 238 16.07 -0.32 -12.98
N GLY A 239 17.09 -0.99 -13.54
CA GLY A 239 17.03 -1.65 -14.84
C GLY A 239 16.94 -0.67 -16.00
N VAL A 240 17.68 0.43 -15.92
CA VAL A 240 17.83 1.44 -16.99
C VAL A 240 19.27 1.40 -17.51
N SER A 241 19.43 1.52 -18.83
CA SER A 241 20.76 1.57 -19.45
C SER A 241 21.33 2.98 -19.41
N VAL A 242 22.65 3.09 -19.53
CA VAL A 242 23.35 4.38 -19.58
C VAL A 242 22.88 5.24 -20.76
N GLU A 243 22.69 4.66 -21.94
CA GLU A 243 22.21 5.40 -23.11
C GLU A 243 20.84 6.02 -22.85
N LYS A 244 19.94 5.28 -22.18
CA LYS A 244 18.60 5.78 -21.89
C LYS A 244 18.62 6.91 -20.86
N LEU A 245 19.53 6.85 -19.89
CA LEU A 245 19.73 7.92 -18.91
C LEU A 245 20.22 9.21 -19.59
N LEU A 246 21.21 9.09 -20.49
CA LEU A 246 21.73 10.21 -21.27
C LEU A 246 20.63 10.83 -22.15
N GLU A 247 19.79 10.01 -22.81
CA GLU A 247 18.60 10.48 -23.56
C GLU A 247 17.61 11.26 -22.67
N MET A 248 17.48 10.89 -21.41
CA MET A 248 16.61 11.55 -20.43
C MET A 248 17.23 12.80 -19.80
N GLY A 249 18.48 13.12 -20.16
CA GLY A 249 19.23 14.30 -19.73
C GLY A 249 19.99 14.12 -18.42
N TYR A 250 20.30 12.89 -18.03
CA TYR A 250 21.27 12.62 -16.95
C TYR A 250 22.66 12.59 -17.56
N GLU A 251 23.52 13.56 -17.21
CA GLU A 251 24.86 13.70 -17.80
C GLU A 251 25.98 13.30 -16.83
N HIS A 252 25.80 13.61 -15.54
CA HIS A 252 26.78 13.40 -14.49
C HIS A 252 26.19 12.58 -13.34
N ASP A 253 27.05 11.87 -12.62
CA ASP A 253 26.73 11.22 -11.36
C ASP A 253 26.68 12.23 -10.19
N CYS A 254 26.34 11.77 -8.98
CA CYS A 254 26.22 12.66 -7.82
C CYS A 254 27.57 13.28 -7.36
N TYR A 255 28.70 12.81 -7.90
CA TYR A 255 30.03 13.36 -7.63
C TYR A 255 30.54 14.25 -8.78
N GLY A 256 29.68 14.56 -9.75
CA GLY A 256 30.00 15.39 -10.91
C GLY A 256 30.84 14.70 -11.98
N GLN A 257 31.01 13.37 -11.94
CA GLN A 257 31.70 12.63 -12.99
C GLN A 257 30.73 12.26 -14.12
N PRO A 258 31.17 12.24 -15.39
CA PRO A 258 30.34 11.76 -16.50
C PRO A 258 29.82 10.33 -16.25
N ILE A 259 28.57 10.05 -16.68
CA ILE A 259 27.99 8.72 -16.53
C ILE A 259 28.54 7.79 -17.62
N GLU A 260 29.33 6.81 -17.21
CA GLU A 260 29.99 5.83 -18.08
C GLU A 260 29.57 4.39 -17.78
N CYS A 261 29.09 4.09 -16.56
CA CYS A 261 28.71 2.75 -16.16
C CYS A 261 27.43 2.67 -15.30
N GLU A 262 26.83 1.49 -15.24
CA GLU A 262 25.57 1.26 -14.53
C GLU A 262 25.72 1.11 -13.01
N GLU A 263 26.94 1.23 -12.47
CA GLU A 263 27.26 1.12 -11.04
C GLU A 263 27.49 2.47 -10.35
N GLN A 264 27.52 3.56 -11.13
CA GLN A 264 27.57 4.93 -10.60
C GLN A 264 26.27 5.27 -9.86
N ILE A 265 26.39 6.18 -8.88
CA ILE A 265 25.26 6.67 -8.09
C ILE A 265 24.80 7.98 -8.72
N ILE A 266 23.54 8.02 -9.15
CA ILE A 266 22.96 9.15 -9.86
C ILE A 266 21.96 9.86 -8.95
N GLU A 267 22.05 11.19 -8.90
CA GLU A 267 21.04 12.03 -8.26
C GLU A 267 19.74 12.01 -9.07
N LEU A 268 18.62 11.62 -8.43
CA LEU A 268 17.31 11.51 -9.04
C LEU A 268 16.71 12.89 -9.26
N LYS A 269 16.33 13.21 -10.51
CA LYS A 269 15.62 14.45 -10.81
C LYS A 269 14.26 14.48 -10.10
N VAL A 270 13.87 15.67 -9.66
CA VAL A 270 12.72 15.91 -8.77
C VAL A 270 11.39 15.28 -9.22
N GLN A 271 11.09 15.22 -10.51
CA GLN A 271 9.84 14.63 -11.04
C GLN A 271 10.01 13.24 -11.67
N ASP A 272 11.19 12.64 -11.56
CA ASP A 272 11.43 11.29 -12.04
C ASP A 272 11.06 10.25 -10.96
N VAL A 273 10.48 9.14 -11.39
CA VAL A 273 9.95 8.11 -10.49
C VAL A 273 10.38 6.71 -10.91
N VAL A 274 10.62 5.86 -9.90
CA VAL A 274 10.91 4.44 -10.06
C VAL A 274 9.73 3.63 -9.53
N ILE A 275 8.98 3.03 -10.45
CA ILE A 275 7.73 2.33 -10.13
C ILE A 275 7.94 0.83 -9.89
N SER A 276 7.13 0.21 -9.04
CA SER A 276 7.18 -1.25 -8.87
C SER A 276 6.87 -2.03 -10.15
N ASN A 277 7.41 -3.24 -10.27
CA ASN A 277 7.14 -4.14 -11.40
C ASN A 277 5.63 -4.39 -11.62
N ASN A 278 4.85 -4.57 -10.54
CA ASN A 278 3.40 -4.76 -10.66
C ASN A 278 2.70 -3.54 -11.28
N CYS A 279 3.15 -2.33 -10.89
CA CYS A 279 2.65 -1.10 -11.48
C CYS A 279 2.96 -1.07 -12.97
N ALA A 280 4.22 -1.34 -13.33
CA ALA A 280 4.66 -1.36 -14.73
C ALA A 280 3.87 -2.37 -15.59
N GLU A 281 3.65 -3.59 -15.10
CA GLU A 281 2.84 -4.60 -15.79
C GLU A 281 1.41 -4.11 -16.06
N TYR A 282 0.79 -3.45 -15.08
CA TYR A 282 -0.54 -2.88 -15.25
C TYR A 282 -0.56 -1.66 -16.18
N LEU A 283 0.49 -0.83 -16.16
CA LEU A 283 0.63 0.31 -17.07
C LEU A 283 0.92 -0.14 -18.52
N VAL A 284 1.59 -1.27 -18.75
CA VAL A 284 1.73 -1.86 -20.11
C VAL A 284 0.35 -2.18 -20.67
N ASN A 285 -0.50 -2.86 -19.89
CA ASN A 285 -1.88 -3.15 -20.30
C ASN A 285 -2.70 -1.86 -20.53
N THR A 286 -2.44 -0.84 -19.72
CA THR A 286 -3.08 0.49 -19.88
C THR A 286 -2.61 1.18 -21.16
N ALA A 287 -1.32 1.11 -21.51
CA ALA A 287 -0.77 1.63 -22.75
C ALA A 287 -1.37 0.92 -23.98
N HIS A 288 -1.49 -0.41 -23.95
CA HIS A 288 -2.18 -1.17 -25.01
C HIS A 288 -3.64 -0.77 -25.16
N PHE A 289 -4.33 -0.52 -24.05
CA PHE A 289 -5.69 0.00 -24.07
C PHE A 289 -5.77 1.38 -24.72
N ILE A 290 -4.87 2.30 -24.40
CA ILE A 290 -4.86 3.65 -24.98
C ILE A 290 -4.56 3.58 -26.48
N ASP A 291 -3.60 2.75 -26.92
CA ASP A 291 -3.28 2.59 -28.34
C ASP A 291 -4.45 1.95 -29.12
N ASP A 292 -5.10 0.93 -28.55
CA ASP A 292 -6.33 0.37 -29.11
C ASP A 292 -7.45 1.44 -29.18
N GLU A 293 -7.55 2.31 -28.18
CA GLU A 293 -8.55 3.37 -28.12
C GLU A 293 -8.31 4.44 -29.19
N LEU A 294 -7.07 4.91 -29.33
CA LEU A 294 -6.66 5.86 -30.37
C LEU A 294 -6.95 5.31 -31.76
N THR A 295 -6.50 4.07 -32.03
CA THR A 295 -6.62 3.47 -33.37
C THR A 295 -8.05 3.07 -33.71
N LYS A 296 -8.81 2.46 -32.78
CA LYS A 296 -10.12 1.84 -33.10
C LYS A 296 -11.31 2.71 -32.80
N LEU A 297 -11.19 3.67 -31.88
CA LEU A 297 -12.28 4.56 -31.50
C LEU A 297 -12.09 5.97 -32.06
N TYR A 298 -10.86 6.46 -32.10
CA TYR A 298 -10.56 7.84 -32.51
C TYR A 298 -9.95 7.96 -33.92
N ASP A 299 -9.61 6.85 -34.58
CA ASP A 299 -8.98 6.82 -35.90
C ASP A 299 -7.67 7.64 -35.93
N MET A 300 -6.87 7.50 -34.88
CA MET A 300 -5.58 8.17 -34.68
C MET A 300 -4.43 7.14 -34.64
N GLU A 301 -3.21 7.61 -34.85
CA GLU A 301 -2.01 6.79 -34.68
C GLU A 301 -1.83 6.37 -33.22
N SER A 302 -1.22 5.19 -33.01
CA SER A 302 -0.85 4.70 -31.68
C SER A 302 0.27 5.55 -31.09
N PHE A 303 0.20 5.79 -29.77
CA PHE A 303 1.11 6.69 -29.08
C PHE A 303 2.23 5.94 -28.36
N TYR A 304 1.89 4.95 -27.53
CA TYR A 304 2.85 4.30 -26.66
C TYR A 304 3.68 3.24 -27.40
N ASN A 305 3.02 2.38 -28.18
CA ASN A 305 3.65 1.29 -28.94
C ASN A 305 4.54 0.36 -28.06
N VAL A 306 4.20 0.26 -26.78
CA VAL A 306 4.95 -0.46 -25.74
C VAL A 306 4.82 -1.97 -25.95
N LYS A 307 5.94 -2.70 -25.93
CA LYS A 307 5.94 -4.18 -25.98
C LYS A 307 6.33 -4.78 -24.64
N THR A 308 7.24 -4.11 -23.94
CA THR A 308 7.82 -4.54 -22.67
C THR A 308 7.80 -3.38 -21.69
N LYS A 309 7.88 -3.66 -20.39
CA LYS A 309 7.88 -2.60 -19.38
C LYS A 309 9.00 -1.57 -19.59
N THR A 310 10.16 -1.94 -20.13
CA THR A 310 11.27 -1.02 -20.38
C THR A 310 10.92 0.07 -21.39
N ASP A 311 9.98 -0.19 -22.29
CA ASP A 311 9.49 0.82 -23.23
C ASP A 311 8.67 1.91 -22.53
N LEU A 312 8.25 1.71 -21.26
CA LEU A 312 7.61 2.75 -20.45
C LEU A 312 8.59 3.83 -19.96
N ILE A 313 9.90 3.57 -20.00
CA ILE A 313 10.90 4.53 -19.52
C ILE A 313 10.85 5.79 -20.39
N GLY A 314 10.76 6.94 -19.74
CA GLY A 314 10.60 8.26 -20.36
C GLY A 314 9.16 8.70 -20.58
N HIS A 315 8.17 7.79 -20.48
CA HIS A 315 6.77 8.19 -20.56
C HIS A 315 6.29 8.89 -19.28
N LEU A 316 5.36 9.81 -19.47
CA LEU A 316 4.81 10.66 -18.43
C LEU A 316 3.64 9.99 -17.71
N ILE A 317 3.60 10.19 -16.39
CA ILE A 317 2.53 9.77 -15.50
C ILE A 317 1.95 10.97 -14.77
N ALA A 318 0.73 10.82 -14.27
CA ALA A 318 0.20 11.68 -13.21
C ALA A 318 0.20 10.89 -11.90
N GLY A 319 0.89 11.40 -10.89
CA GLY A 319 0.75 10.95 -9.50
C GLY A 319 -0.42 11.69 -8.85
N LEU A 320 -1.29 10.98 -8.14
CA LEU A 320 -2.42 11.59 -7.43
C LEU A 320 -2.62 10.95 -6.06
N ALA A 321 -2.60 11.79 -5.03
CA ALA A 321 -2.86 11.38 -3.66
C ALA A 321 -4.34 11.17 -3.38
N PRO A 322 -4.72 10.18 -2.56
CA PRO A 322 -6.08 10.06 -2.04
C PRO A 322 -6.49 11.37 -1.34
N HIS A 323 -7.77 11.72 -1.41
CA HIS A 323 -8.28 12.96 -0.79
C HIS A 323 -7.66 14.26 -1.31
N THR A 324 -7.00 14.24 -2.47
CA THR A 324 -6.56 15.45 -3.19
C THR A 324 -7.19 15.53 -4.58
N SER A 325 -7.05 16.66 -5.25
CA SER A 325 -7.56 16.87 -6.61
C SER A 325 -6.57 17.50 -7.58
N ALA A 326 -5.35 17.77 -7.10
CA ALA A 326 -4.22 18.21 -7.90
C ALA A 326 -3.29 17.02 -8.10
N GLY A 327 -3.20 16.53 -9.33
CA GLY A 327 -2.17 15.57 -9.71
C GLY A 327 -0.83 16.26 -9.92
N VAL A 328 0.25 15.51 -9.82
CA VAL A 328 1.61 15.99 -10.10
C VAL A 328 2.18 15.18 -11.26
N LEU A 329 2.71 15.89 -12.26
CA LEU A 329 3.34 15.27 -13.42
C LEU A 329 4.64 14.60 -12.99
N GLY A 330 4.86 13.36 -13.42
CA GLY A 330 6.11 12.65 -13.23
C GLY A 330 6.53 11.90 -14.48
N ARG A 331 7.78 11.42 -14.51
CA ARG A 331 8.36 10.64 -15.61
C ARG A 331 8.94 9.34 -15.09
N ILE A 332 8.66 8.23 -15.77
CA ILE A 332 9.18 6.91 -15.36
C ILE A 332 10.66 6.82 -15.75
N VAL A 333 11.55 6.61 -14.78
CA VAL A 333 13.00 6.44 -15.03
C VAL A 333 13.46 4.98 -14.89
N GLY A 334 12.71 4.15 -14.16
CA GLY A 334 13.02 2.73 -14.04
C GLY A 334 12.04 1.96 -13.16
N PHE A 335 12.43 0.75 -12.75
CA PHE A 335 11.57 -0.20 -12.06
C PHE A 335 12.19 -0.78 -10.79
N THR A 336 11.37 -1.06 -9.78
CA THR A 336 11.81 -1.74 -8.56
C THR A 336 11.08 -3.06 -8.32
N LYS A 337 11.73 -3.99 -7.60
CA LYS A 337 11.09 -5.21 -7.08
C LYS A 337 10.34 -4.94 -5.77
N ALA A 338 10.59 -3.81 -5.11
CA ALA A 338 9.82 -3.41 -3.93
C ALA A 338 8.37 -3.11 -4.33
N LEU A 339 7.43 -3.34 -3.42
CA LEU A 339 6.01 -3.05 -3.63
C LEU A 339 5.69 -1.61 -3.20
N GLY A 340 6.29 -0.65 -3.89
CA GLY A 340 6.11 0.79 -3.67
C GLY A 340 6.52 1.61 -4.90
N CYS A 341 6.44 2.92 -4.76
CA CYS A 341 6.88 3.90 -5.75
C CYS A 341 7.99 4.74 -5.12
N TYR A 342 9.21 4.60 -5.62
CA TYR A 342 10.30 5.49 -5.23
C TYR A 342 10.23 6.77 -6.03
N ALA A 343 10.31 7.91 -5.35
CA ALA A 343 10.39 9.21 -5.99
C ALA A 343 11.11 10.19 -5.07
N HIS A 344 11.52 11.32 -5.64
CA HIS A 344 12.08 12.42 -4.87
C HIS A 344 11.11 12.84 -3.75
N PRO A 345 11.58 13.16 -2.53
CA PRO A 345 10.72 13.64 -1.44
C PRO A 345 9.77 14.77 -1.87
N TYR A 346 10.26 15.71 -2.67
CA TYR A 346 9.42 16.79 -3.21
C TYR A 346 8.26 16.29 -4.07
N PHE A 347 8.42 15.20 -4.84
CA PHE A 347 7.33 14.61 -5.60
C PHE A 347 6.23 14.10 -4.69
N HIS A 348 6.58 13.48 -3.56
CA HIS A 348 5.63 13.01 -2.54
C HIS A 348 4.95 14.18 -1.83
N SER A 349 5.72 15.14 -1.33
CA SER A 349 5.21 16.34 -0.64
C SER A 349 4.34 17.22 -1.54
N ALA A 350 4.66 17.36 -2.84
CA ALA A 350 3.83 18.10 -3.81
C ALA A 350 2.42 17.52 -3.96
N LYS A 351 2.24 16.23 -3.66
CA LYS A 351 0.94 15.56 -3.65
C LYS A 351 0.25 15.65 -2.28
N ARG A 352 0.78 16.46 -1.36
CA ARG A 352 0.32 16.63 0.04
C ARG A 352 0.31 15.31 0.80
N ARG A 353 1.42 14.58 0.68
CA ARG A 353 1.62 13.26 1.27
C ARG A 353 2.98 13.16 1.94
N ASN A 354 3.00 12.34 2.98
CA ASN A 354 4.18 12.10 3.79
C ASN A 354 4.63 10.68 3.51
N CYS A 355 5.91 10.38 3.76
CA CYS A 355 6.43 9.03 3.53
C CYS A 355 6.22 8.11 4.74
N ASP A 356 5.07 8.18 5.42
CA ASP A 356 4.75 7.49 6.67
C ASP A 356 3.80 6.29 6.50
N SER A 357 3.87 5.62 5.35
CA SER A 357 2.97 4.54 4.86
C SER A 357 1.71 5.02 4.13
N ASP A 358 1.73 6.26 3.65
CA ASP A 358 0.78 6.74 2.66
C ASP A 358 0.92 6.01 1.31
N GLU A 359 -0.12 6.16 0.49
CA GLU A 359 -0.23 5.47 -0.79
C GLU A 359 -0.76 6.43 -1.85
N ASP A 360 -0.02 6.56 -2.95
CA ASP A 360 -0.44 7.33 -4.11
C ASP A 360 -0.92 6.49 -5.28
N ALA A 361 -1.81 7.08 -6.07
CA ALA A 361 -2.24 6.52 -7.34
C ALA A 361 -1.31 7.01 -8.47
N VAL A 362 -0.84 6.07 -9.28
CA VAL A 362 -0.13 6.32 -10.53
C VAL A 362 -1.05 6.02 -11.70
N MET A 363 -1.12 6.94 -12.66
CA MET A 363 -1.85 6.78 -13.92
C MET A 363 -1.01 7.29 -15.09
N LEU A 364 -1.13 6.67 -16.27
CA LEU A 364 -0.50 7.20 -17.49
C LEU A 364 -1.12 8.56 -17.82
N LEU A 365 -0.29 9.55 -18.19
CA LEU A 365 -0.77 10.90 -18.45
C LEU A 365 -1.84 10.92 -19.54
N LEU A 366 -1.61 10.21 -20.65
CA LEU A 366 -2.56 10.23 -21.77
C LEU A 366 -3.90 9.59 -21.41
N ASP A 367 -3.93 8.56 -20.55
CA ASP A 367 -5.20 8.00 -20.03
C ASP A 367 -5.98 9.07 -19.26
N ALA A 368 -5.32 9.78 -18.35
CA ALA A 368 -5.93 10.85 -17.59
C ALA A 368 -6.49 11.96 -18.51
N LEU A 369 -5.83 12.26 -19.63
CA LEU A 369 -6.29 13.30 -20.56
C LEU A 369 -7.51 12.90 -21.40
N ILE A 370 -7.54 11.66 -21.92
CA ILE A 370 -8.59 11.22 -22.87
C ILE A 370 -9.80 10.56 -22.19
N ASN A 371 -9.60 9.98 -20.99
CA ASN A 371 -10.63 9.19 -20.31
C ASN A 371 -11.27 9.89 -19.11
N PHE A 372 -10.60 10.88 -18.52
CA PHE A 372 -11.18 11.66 -17.44
C PHE A 372 -12.35 12.53 -17.93
N SER A 373 -13.42 12.60 -17.14
CA SER A 373 -14.44 13.63 -17.32
C SER A 373 -15.07 14.05 -16.00
N LYS A 374 -15.17 15.36 -15.77
CA LYS A 374 -15.96 15.93 -14.64
C LYS A 374 -17.41 15.46 -14.66
N THR A 375 -17.95 15.09 -15.83
CA THR A 375 -19.32 14.61 -15.96
C THR A 375 -19.58 13.24 -15.32
N TYR A 376 -18.53 12.46 -15.04
CA TYR A 376 -18.61 11.16 -14.37
C TYR A 376 -18.52 11.27 -12.85
N LEU A 377 -18.05 12.41 -12.33
CA LEU A 377 -17.87 12.61 -10.90
C LEU A 377 -19.21 12.64 -10.15
N PRO A 378 -19.29 12.03 -8.96
CA PRO A 378 -20.48 12.08 -8.12
C PRO A 378 -20.72 13.49 -7.55
N ASN A 379 -21.98 13.92 -7.49
CA ASN A 379 -22.39 15.21 -6.93
C ASN A 379 -22.62 15.18 -5.40
N THR A 380 -22.01 14.23 -4.71
CA THR A 380 -22.03 14.18 -3.23
C THR A 380 -20.91 15.05 -2.66
N ARG A 381 -21.05 15.56 -1.44
CA ARG A 381 -19.92 16.22 -0.73
C ARG A 381 -18.69 15.31 -0.72
N GLY A 382 -17.55 15.84 -1.18
CA GLY A 382 -16.30 15.08 -1.34
C GLY A 382 -16.24 14.17 -2.57
N GLY A 383 -17.24 14.22 -3.46
CA GLY A 383 -17.30 13.40 -4.67
C GLY A 383 -16.27 13.76 -5.74
N SER A 384 -15.77 14.99 -5.71
CA SER A 384 -14.70 15.51 -6.57
C SER A 384 -13.29 15.29 -6.01
N MET A 385 -13.19 14.82 -4.77
CA MET A 385 -11.90 14.46 -4.16
C MET A 385 -11.42 13.15 -4.79
N ASP A 386 -10.10 12.94 -4.83
CA ASP A 386 -9.47 11.78 -5.45
C ASP A 386 -9.73 11.74 -6.97
N ALA A 387 -9.78 12.90 -7.63
CA ALA A 387 -9.89 13.03 -9.09
C ALA A 387 -8.92 14.11 -9.60
N PRO A 388 -8.20 13.89 -10.72
CA PRO A 388 -7.20 14.83 -11.23
C PRO A 388 -7.88 16.04 -11.89
N LEU A 389 -8.37 16.98 -11.08
CA LEU A 389 -9.05 18.20 -11.57
C LEU A 389 -8.07 19.22 -12.16
N VAL A 390 -6.87 19.24 -11.61
CA VAL A 390 -5.74 20.09 -12.01
C VAL A 390 -4.49 19.20 -12.02
N LEU A 391 -3.53 19.51 -12.89
CA LEU A 391 -2.24 18.84 -12.95
C LEU A 391 -1.14 19.90 -12.77
N SER A 392 -0.28 19.72 -11.77
CA SER A 392 0.93 20.51 -11.64
C SER A 392 2.00 19.93 -12.57
N SER A 393 2.51 20.77 -13.48
CA SER A 393 3.55 20.39 -14.44
C SER A 393 4.97 20.55 -13.90
N ARG A 394 5.16 21.42 -12.91
CA ARG A 394 6.44 21.73 -12.29
C ARG A 394 6.29 21.72 -10.77
N ILE A 395 7.28 21.17 -10.09
CA ILE A 395 7.37 21.25 -8.63
C ILE A 395 8.24 22.45 -8.27
N ASP A 396 7.72 23.30 -7.39
CA ASP A 396 8.47 24.36 -6.74
C ASP A 396 8.62 24.00 -5.25
N PRO A 397 9.85 23.71 -4.75
CA PRO A 397 10.08 23.38 -3.35
C PRO A 397 9.58 24.45 -2.37
N GLU A 398 9.42 25.71 -2.76
CA GLU A 398 8.85 26.75 -1.88
C GLU A 398 7.34 26.58 -1.64
N GLU A 399 6.62 25.92 -2.56
CA GLU A 399 5.16 25.79 -2.52
C GLU A 399 4.66 24.44 -1.98
N ILE A 400 5.58 23.51 -1.72
CA ILE A 400 5.25 22.18 -1.19
C ILE A 400 5.28 22.16 0.34
N ASP A 401 4.93 21.00 0.90
CA ASP A 401 4.91 20.77 2.34
C ASP A 401 6.30 20.88 2.98
N ASP A 402 6.35 21.50 4.16
CA ASP A 402 7.57 21.86 4.89
C ASP A 402 8.29 20.64 5.49
N GLU A 403 7.65 19.47 5.57
CA GLU A 403 8.33 18.24 5.97
C GLU A 403 9.52 17.93 5.05
N SER A 404 9.41 18.26 3.75
CA SER A 404 10.51 18.07 2.80
C SER A 404 11.65 19.08 2.95
N HIS A 405 11.40 20.24 3.58
CA HIS A 405 12.42 21.26 3.85
C HIS A 405 13.38 20.82 4.96
N ASN A 406 12.94 19.89 5.81
CA ASN A 406 13.71 19.34 6.92
C ASN A 406 14.62 18.16 6.51
N LEU A 407 14.84 17.94 5.21
CA LEU A 407 15.74 16.90 4.73
C LEU A 407 17.20 17.35 4.87
N ASP A 408 17.99 16.61 5.64
CA ASP A 408 19.43 16.83 5.79
C ASP A 408 20.19 16.33 4.54
N ILE A 409 21.06 17.17 3.99
CA ILE A 409 21.70 16.94 2.67
C ILE A 409 23.22 16.77 2.76
N TYR A 410 23.69 15.89 3.65
CA TYR A 410 25.13 15.65 3.89
C TYR A 410 25.62 14.25 3.54
N GLU A 411 26.87 14.17 3.09
CA GLU A 411 27.64 12.93 3.07
C GLU A 411 28.07 12.48 4.48
N ARG A 412 28.39 13.43 5.37
CA ARG A 412 28.78 13.12 6.75
C ARG A 412 28.49 14.30 7.67
N PHE A 413 27.91 14.02 8.82
CA PHE A 413 27.72 15.04 9.86
C PHE A 413 29.06 15.47 10.46
N PRO A 414 29.20 16.76 10.86
CA PRO A 414 30.40 17.26 11.51
C PRO A 414 30.62 16.61 12.90
N VAL A 415 31.87 16.57 13.37
CA VAL A 415 32.23 15.96 14.66
C VAL A 415 31.56 16.71 15.82
N GLU A 416 31.47 18.03 15.68
CA GLU A 416 30.85 18.96 16.61
C GLU A 416 29.39 18.59 16.90
N PHE A 417 28.65 18.18 15.88
CA PHE A 417 27.27 17.69 16.05
C PHE A 417 27.22 16.46 16.96
N TYR A 418 28.08 15.46 16.71
CA TYR A 418 28.14 14.27 17.57
C TYR A 418 28.56 14.58 19.00
N ASP A 419 29.47 15.53 19.22
CA ASP A 419 29.88 15.92 20.56
C ASP A 419 28.77 16.66 21.32
N LYS A 420 28.00 17.52 20.64
CA LYS A 420 26.86 18.24 21.23
C LYS A 420 25.69 17.32 21.60
N THR A 421 25.43 16.29 20.79
CA THR A 421 24.31 15.34 21.04
C THR A 421 24.53 14.43 22.26
N LYS A 422 25.69 14.48 22.91
CA LYS A 422 25.90 13.82 24.22
C LYS A 422 25.04 14.46 25.31
N ASP A 423 24.75 15.75 25.18
CA ASP A 423 23.81 16.45 26.03
C ASP A 423 22.38 16.34 25.45
N PRO A 424 21.33 16.30 26.30
CA PRO A 424 19.94 16.20 25.85
C PRO A 424 19.43 17.54 25.31
N LEU A 425 20.02 17.99 24.20
CA LEU A 425 19.67 19.23 23.50
C LEU A 425 18.44 19.04 22.61
N LYS A 426 17.73 20.14 22.32
CA LYS A 426 16.67 20.11 21.31
C LYS A 426 17.31 20.21 19.92
N PRO A 427 16.67 19.67 18.86
CA PRO A 427 17.18 19.79 17.49
C PRO A 427 17.45 21.25 17.08
N ALA A 428 16.58 22.18 17.48
CA ALA A 428 16.73 23.62 17.21
C ALA A 428 18.03 24.23 17.74
N ASP A 429 18.60 23.67 18.83
CA ASP A 429 19.82 24.18 19.45
C ASP A 429 21.10 23.73 18.72
N VAL A 430 20.98 22.83 17.74
CA VAL A 430 22.09 22.27 16.96
C VAL A 430 21.93 22.47 15.45
N LEU A 431 20.91 23.22 15.01
CA LEU A 431 20.66 23.50 13.59
C LEU A 431 21.83 24.22 12.91
N GLU A 432 22.66 24.95 13.66
CA GLU A 432 23.85 25.61 13.10
C GLU A 432 24.88 24.64 12.48
N TYR A 433 24.82 23.36 12.85
CA TYR A 433 25.67 22.30 12.32
C TYR A 433 24.99 21.48 11.21
N ILE A 434 23.77 21.86 10.83
CA ILE A 434 22.92 21.12 9.89
C ILE A 434 22.67 21.98 8.64
N ASP A 435 22.70 21.33 7.48
CA ASP A 435 22.48 21.87 6.15
C ASP A 435 21.31 21.05 5.62
N ASN A 436 20.18 21.73 5.52
CA ASN A 436 18.91 21.15 5.15
C ASN A 436 18.39 21.86 3.90
N VAL A 437 17.40 21.26 3.25
CA VAL A 437 16.78 21.84 2.06
C VAL A 437 16.25 23.26 2.29
N GLU A 438 15.72 23.56 3.49
CA GLU A 438 15.20 24.90 3.83
C GLU A 438 16.22 26.01 3.57
N MET A 439 17.50 25.75 3.82
CA MET A 439 18.59 26.73 3.64
C MET A 439 18.91 27.06 2.17
N HIS A 440 18.43 26.23 1.24
CA HIS A 440 18.68 26.36 -0.20
C HIS A 440 17.44 26.79 -1.00
N LEU A 441 16.30 27.01 -0.33
CA LEU A 441 15.08 27.46 -1.00
C LEU A 441 15.31 28.80 -1.73
N GLY A 442 14.75 28.91 -2.93
CA GLY A 442 14.91 30.09 -3.79
C GLY A 442 16.22 30.15 -4.59
N THR A 443 17.14 29.20 -4.39
CA THR A 443 18.36 29.06 -5.21
C THR A 443 18.20 27.92 -6.24
N PRO A 444 19.10 27.80 -7.24
CA PRO A 444 19.13 26.63 -8.13
C PRO A 444 19.44 25.31 -7.39
N GLU A 445 20.22 25.38 -6.31
CA GLU A 445 20.69 24.23 -5.51
C GLU A 445 19.54 23.52 -4.78
N GLN A 446 18.35 24.11 -4.69
CA GLN A 446 17.17 23.40 -4.16
C GLN A 446 16.81 22.14 -4.97
N TYR A 447 17.21 22.04 -6.24
CA TYR A 447 16.86 20.93 -7.15
C TYR A 447 17.99 19.92 -7.39
N GLU A 448 19.24 20.26 -7.06
CA GLU A 448 20.44 19.51 -7.44
C GLU A 448 21.55 19.67 -6.39
N GLY A 449 22.46 18.69 -6.30
CA GLY A 449 23.53 18.69 -5.31
C GLY A 449 23.12 18.20 -3.93
N LEU A 450 21.97 17.51 -3.81
CA LEU A 450 21.56 16.89 -2.56
C LEU A 450 22.50 15.70 -2.27
N MET A 451 22.92 15.52 -1.02
CA MET A 451 23.79 14.39 -0.63
C MET A 451 23.14 13.49 0.42
N PHE A 452 23.71 12.30 0.60
CA PHE A 452 23.25 11.29 1.54
C PHE A 452 24.41 10.68 2.32
N SER A 453 24.15 10.24 3.55
CA SER A 453 25.24 9.84 4.47
C SER A 453 25.59 8.36 4.49
N HIS A 454 24.68 7.50 4.03
CA HIS A 454 24.84 6.05 4.11
C HIS A 454 24.52 5.37 2.77
N HIS A 455 25.50 4.64 2.25
CA HIS A 455 25.31 3.82 1.05
C HIS A 455 24.45 2.59 1.35
N THR A 456 23.74 2.13 0.31
CA THR A 456 23.05 0.85 0.32
C THR A 456 23.61 -0.03 -0.79
N SER A 457 23.54 -1.35 -0.62
CA SER A 457 23.92 -2.30 -1.68
C SER A 457 22.84 -2.43 -2.75
N SER A 458 21.58 -2.19 -2.37
CA SER A 458 20.47 -1.91 -3.28
C SER A 458 19.27 -1.33 -2.53
N ILE A 459 18.53 -0.44 -3.21
CA ILE A 459 17.25 0.12 -2.74
C ILE A 459 16.21 -0.96 -2.42
N HIS A 460 16.35 -2.17 -2.97
CA HIS A 460 15.41 -3.28 -2.75
C HIS A 460 16.11 -4.60 -2.38
N ALA A 461 17.25 -4.54 -1.66
CA ALA A 461 17.97 -5.72 -1.17
C ALA A 461 17.18 -6.57 -0.16
N GLY A 462 16.20 -5.95 0.52
CA GLY A 462 15.37 -6.60 1.55
C GLY A 462 14.27 -7.52 1.00
N PRO A 463 13.52 -8.19 1.90
CA PRO A 463 12.37 -9.00 1.50
C PRO A 463 11.28 -8.15 0.85
N THR A 464 10.92 -8.49 -0.40
CA THR A 464 9.99 -7.69 -1.23
C THR A 464 8.52 -7.75 -0.80
N LEU A 465 8.14 -8.75 0.00
CA LEU A 465 6.76 -8.97 0.43
C LEU A 465 6.73 -9.33 1.90
N CYS A 466 5.98 -8.56 2.69
CA CYS A 466 5.82 -8.78 4.12
C CYS A 466 5.16 -10.13 4.43
N LEU A 467 5.68 -10.82 5.44
CA LEU A 467 5.17 -12.13 5.90
C LEU A 467 3.68 -12.05 6.27
N TYR A 468 3.22 -10.93 6.82
CA TYR A 468 1.81 -10.71 7.17
C TYR A 468 0.85 -10.95 6.00
N LYS A 469 1.26 -10.64 4.77
CA LYS A 469 0.44 -10.87 3.56
C LYS A 469 0.50 -12.30 3.06
N ARG A 470 1.59 -13.03 3.35
CA ARG A 470 1.77 -14.43 2.96
C ARG A 470 0.95 -15.36 3.85
N LEU A 471 0.72 -14.98 5.11
CA LEU A 471 -0.06 -15.77 6.06
C LEU A 471 -1.57 -15.70 5.76
N PRO A 472 -2.23 -16.82 5.42
CA PRO A 472 -3.65 -16.85 5.05
C PRO A 472 -4.60 -16.59 6.21
N SER A 473 -4.30 -17.12 7.41
CA SER A 473 -5.22 -17.12 8.54
C SER A 473 -4.79 -16.15 9.65
N MET A 474 -5.78 -15.60 10.37
CA MET A 474 -5.49 -14.75 11.54
C MET A 474 -4.81 -15.52 12.68
N LYS A 475 -5.07 -16.82 12.80
CA LYS A 475 -4.40 -17.68 13.79
C LYS A 475 -2.90 -17.73 13.51
N GLU A 476 -2.51 -18.02 12.27
CA GLU A 476 -1.09 -18.05 11.88
C GLU A 476 -0.41 -16.69 12.04
N LYS A 477 -1.12 -15.59 11.74
CA LYS A 477 -0.60 -14.23 11.93
C LYS A 477 -0.26 -13.94 13.40
N VAL A 478 -1.17 -14.30 14.31
CA VAL A 478 -0.94 -14.14 15.75
C VAL A 478 0.18 -15.05 16.23
N GLU A 479 0.21 -16.30 15.78
CA GLU A 479 1.27 -17.23 16.14
C GLU A 479 2.65 -16.74 15.68
N ALA A 480 2.75 -16.23 14.45
CA ALA A 480 3.98 -15.65 13.93
C ALA A 480 4.41 -14.40 14.72
N GLN A 481 3.45 -13.55 15.11
CA GLN A 481 3.72 -12.37 15.95
C GLN A 481 4.27 -12.77 17.32
N ILE A 482 3.70 -13.81 17.94
CA ILE A 482 4.11 -14.30 19.26
C ILE A 482 5.46 -15.01 19.19
N SER A 483 5.66 -15.88 18.20
CA SER A 483 6.96 -16.52 17.97
C SER A 483 8.10 -15.51 17.77
N LEU A 484 7.79 -14.34 17.18
CA LEU A 484 8.75 -13.24 17.08
C LEU A 484 8.99 -12.58 18.44
N ALA A 485 7.94 -12.32 19.23
CA ALA A 485 8.06 -11.78 20.58
C ALA A 485 8.87 -12.71 21.51
N GLU A 486 8.79 -14.03 21.31
CA GLU A 486 9.59 -15.00 22.07
C GLU A 486 11.09 -14.96 21.75
N LYS A 487 11.44 -14.51 20.55
CA LYS A 487 12.84 -14.43 20.09
C LYS A 487 13.51 -13.11 20.43
N ILE A 488 12.73 -12.04 20.60
CA ILE A 488 13.26 -10.68 20.76
C ILE A 488 13.32 -10.30 22.25
N ARG A 489 14.53 -10.08 22.76
CA ARG A 489 14.77 -9.65 24.15
C ARG A 489 14.08 -8.35 24.54
N ALA A 490 13.93 -7.42 23.60
CA ALA A 490 13.36 -6.08 23.83
C ALA A 490 11.82 -6.07 23.93
N VAL A 491 11.15 -7.21 23.68
CA VAL A 491 9.69 -7.29 23.60
C VAL A 491 9.15 -8.09 24.79
N ASP A 492 8.25 -7.49 25.56
CA ASP A 492 7.51 -8.20 26.60
C ASP A 492 6.35 -9.00 25.98
N GLN A 493 6.47 -10.33 26.03
CA GLN A 493 5.47 -11.26 25.53
C GLN A 493 4.10 -11.05 26.17
N ARG A 494 4.06 -10.72 27.47
CA ARG A 494 2.81 -10.49 28.19
C ARG A 494 2.09 -9.27 27.64
N ASP A 495 2.79 -8.14 27.51
CA ASP A 495 2.23 -6.90 26.96
C ASP A 495 1.71 -7.12 25.52
N VAL A 496 2.45 -7.86 24.68
CA VAL A 496 2.02 -8.18 23.32
C VAL A 496 0.69 -8.91 23.31
N VAL A 497 0.56 -9.98 24.11
CA VAL A 497 -0.67 -10.79 24.19
C VAL A 497 -1.83 -9.97 24.75
N GLU A 498 -1.61 -9.21 25.82
CA GLU A 498 -2.63 -8.36 26.43
C GLU A 498 -3.13 -7.29 25.46
N ARG A 499 -2.24 -6.68 24.66
CA ARG A 499 -2.61 -5.71 23.61
C ARG A 499 -3.41 -6.33 22.48
N VAL A 500 -3.04 -7.53 22.00
CA VAL A 500 -3.80 -8.24 20.96
C VAL A 500 -5.22 -8.55 21.45
N LEU A 501 -5.35 -9.05 22.68
CA LEU A 501 -6.64 -9.37 23.28
C LEU A 501 -7.52 -8.13 23.48
N SER A 502 -6.96 -7.07 24.09
CA SER A 502 -7.71 -5.87 24.47
C SER A 502 -8.07 -4.96 23.29
N SER A 503 -7.16 -4.80 22.33
CA SER A 503 -7.32 -3.84 21.23
C SER A 503 -8.02 -4.43 20.01
N HIS A 504 -7.88 -5.73 19.77
CA HIS A 504 -8.40 -6.37 18.55
C HIS A 504 -9.49 -7.41 18.84
N PHE A 505 -9.19 -8.44 19.64
CA PHE A 505 -10.08 -9.59 19.76
C PHE A 505 -11.32 -9.33 20.61
N LEU A 506 -11.17 -8.84 21.84
CA LEU A 506 -12.31 -8.57 22.71
C LEU A 506 -13.30 -7.55 22.11
N PRO A 507 -12.85 -6.41 21.53
CA PRO A 507 -13.74 -5.47 20.86
C PRO A 507 -14.53 -6.11 19.70
N ASP A 508 -13.89 -6.96 18.88
CA ASP A 508 -14.55 -7.62 17.75
C ASP A 508 -15.56 -8.68 18.22
N ILE A 509 -15.19 -9.50 19.22
CA ILE A 509 -16.09 -10.51 19.81
C ILE A 509 -17.34 -9.83 20.40
N MET A 510 -17.15 -8.79 21.21
CA MET A 510 -18.24 -8.03 21.83
C MET A 510 -19.11 -7.32 20.77
N GLY A 511 -18.46 -6.70 19.78
CA GLY A 511 -19.13 -6.00 18.69
C GLY A 511 -19.98 -6.93 17.84
N ASN A 512 -19.42 -8.07 17.42
CA ASN A 512 -20.11 -9.07 16.61
C ASN A 512 -21.23 -9.77 17.39
N SER A 513 -21.02 -10.09 18.67
CA SER A 513 -22.07 -10.65 19.54
C SER A 513 -23.26 -9.69 19.67
N ARG A 514 -22.99 -8.41 19.97
CA ARG A 514 -24.03 -7.37 20.04
C ARG A 514 -24.74 -7.14 18.71
N ALA A 515 -24.00 -7.15 17.60
CA ALA A 515 -24.55 -7.00 16.26
C ALA A 515 -25.42 -8.19 15.88
N PHE A 516 -25.00 -9.41 16.22
CA PHE A 516 -25.76 -10.64 15.97
C PHE A 516 -27.15 -10.60 16.62
N SER A 517 -27.24 -10.17 17.89
CA SER A 517 -28.52 -10.09 18.61
C SER A 517 -29.47 -9.00 18.10
N LYS A 518 -28.96 -8.00 17.36
CA LYS A 518 -29.74 -6.85 16.84
C LYS A 518 -29.91 -6.86 15.31
N GLN A 519 -29.43 -7.90 14.64
CA GLN A 519 -29.28 -7.88 13.19
C GLN A 519 -30.62 -7.88 12.43
N LYS A 520 -30.54 -7.40 11.19
CA LYS A 520 -31.62 -7.53 10.20
C LYS A 520 -31.41 -8.79 9.36
N VAL A 521 -32.49 -9.34 8.82
CA VAL A 521 -32.42 -10.47 7.88
C VAL A 521 -32.53 -9.98 6.45
N ARG A 522 -31.79 -10.60 5.54
CA ARG A 522 -31.74 -10.23 4.12
C ARG A 522 -32.16 -11.39 3.24
N CYS A 523 -32.94 -11.11 2.20
CA CYS A 523 -33.21 -12.10 1.16
C CYS A 523 -31.99 -12.27 0.24
N THR A 524 -31.62 -13.52 -0.07
CA THR A 524 -30.50 -13.83 -0.98
C THR A 524 -30.79 -13.49 -2.45
N LYS A 525 -32.07 -13.49 -2.84
CA LYS A 525 -32.49 -13.29 -4.25
C LYS A 525 -32.73 -11.83 -4.61
N CYS A 526 -33.49 -11.10 -3.79
CA CYS A 526 -33.88 -9.71 -4.08
C CYS A 526 -33.23 -8.68 -3.15
N ASN A 527 -32.38 -9.09 -2.20
CA ASN A 527 -31.68 -8.23 -1.25
C ASN A 527 -32.57 -7.36 -0.36
N SER A 528 -33.87 -7.63 -0.29
CA SER A 528 -34.77 -6.97 0.66
C SER A 528 -34.32 -7.24 2.09
N LYS A 529 -34.35 -6.21 2.93
CA LYS A 529 -33.95 -6.26 4.33
C LYS A 529 -35.20 -6.20 5.21
N TYR A 530 -35.32 -7.10 6.17
CA TYR A 530 -36.40 -7.12 7.15
C TYR A 530 -35.82 -6.99 8.56
N ARG A 531 -36.50 -6.22 9.41
CA ARG A 531 -36.11 -6.08 10.82
C ARG A 531 -36.26 -7.40 11.60
N ARG A 532 -37.24 -8.21 11.25
CA ARG A 532 -37.54 -9.53 11.84
C ARG A 532 -37.82 -10.52 10.73
N ILE A 533 -37.64 -11.81 11.01
CA ILE A 533 -38.01 -12.88 10.08
C ILE A 533 -39.54 -12.88 9.95
N PRO A 534 -40.10 -12.75 8.73
CA PRO A 534 -41.53 -12.93 8.50
C PRO A 534 -41.97 -14.32 8.98
N LEU A 535 -43.16 -14.44 9.56
CA LEU A 535 -43.68 -15.72 10.10
C LEU A 535 -43.73 -16.83 9.06
N SER A 536 -43.82 -16.50 7.77
CA SER A 536 -43.76 -17.46 6.66
C SER A 536 -42.37 -18.07 6.43
N GLY A 537 -41.32 -17.59 7.11
CA GLY A 537 -39.93 -18.02 6.94
C GLY A 537 -39.29 -17.62 5.60
N LYS A 538 -40.08 -17.02 4.68
CA LYS A 538 -39.67 -16.67 3.31
C LYS A 538 -39.78 -15.18 3.07
N CYS A 539 -39.02 -14.70 2.08
CA CYS A 539 -39.09 -13.31 1.66
C CYS A 539 -40.48 -12.96 1.11
N THR A 540 -41.14 -11.97 1.71
CA THR A 540 -42.49 -11.53 1.29
C THR A 540 -42.56 -11.00 -0.14
N LYS A 541 -41.45 -10.52 -0.71
CA LYS A 541 -41.40 -9.98 -2.08
C LYS A 541 -41.13 -11.00 -3.18
N CYS A 542 -40.44 -12.10 -2.90
CA CYS A 542 -39.94 -13.00 -3.96
C CYS A 542 -39.91 -14.49 -3.59
N GLY A 543 -40.38 -14.85 -2.39
CA GLY A 543 -40.39 -16.23 -1.89
C GLY A 543 -39.01 -16.82 -1.57
N GLY A 544 -37.92 -16.08 -1.78
CA GLY A 544 -36.56 -16.57 -1.55
C GLY A 544 -36.18 -16.71 -0.07
N ASN A 545 -35.10 -17.44 0.18
CA ASN A 545 -34.57 -17.67 1.53
C ASN A 545 -34.04 -16.39 2.17
N LEU A 546 -34.23 -16.30 3.48
CA LEU A 546 -33.73 -15.21 4.32
C LEU A 546 -32.52 -15.70 5.09
N ILE A 547 -31.46 -14.91 5.07
CA ILE A 547 -30.23 -15.19 5.80
C ILE A 547 -29.96 -14.09 6.82
N LEU A 548 -29.30 -14.48 7.90
CA LEU A 548 -28.71 -13.57 8.86
C LEU A 548 -27.57 -12.78 8.21
N SER A 549 -27.43 -11.51 8.58
CA SER A 549 -26.35 -10.65 8.06
C SER A 549 -25.02 -10.93 8.77
N VAL A 550 -25.08 -11.30 10.04
CA VAL A 550 -23.96 -11.73 10.88
C VAL A 550 -24.16 -13.20 11.20
N SER A 551 -23.15 -14.02 10.92
CA SER A 551 -23.19 -15.47 11.13
C SER A 551 -22.73 -15.86 12.54
N LYS A 552 -23.07 -17.06 13.01
CA LYS A 552 -22.50 -17.64 14.25
C LYS A 552 -20.97 -17.70 14.17
N GLY A 553 -20.43 -18.13 13.03
CA GLY A 553 -18.98 -18.24 12.80
C GLY A 553 -18.23 -16.91 12.94
N SER A 554 -18.83 -15.78 12.55
CA SER A 554 -18.22 -14.47 12.76
C SER A 554 -18.12 -14.08 14.24
N VAL A 555 -19.04 -14.53 15.09
CA VAL A 555 -18.98 -14.25 16.55
C VAL A 555 -17.93 -15.12 17.23
N GLN A 556 -17.80 -16.39 16.82
CA GLN A 556 -16.87 -17.35 17.43
C GLN A 556 -15.44 -17.29 16.88
N LYS A 557 -15.22 -16.55 15.79
CA LYS A 557 -13.95 -16.52 15.01
C LYS A 557 -12.68 -16.38 15.86
N TYR A 558 -12.70 -15.49 16.85
CA TYR A 558 -11.53 -15.16 17.69
C TYR A 558 -11.59 -15.77 19.08
N LEU A 559 -12.68 -16.43 19.46
CA LEU A 559 -12.87 -16.95 20.81
C LEU A 559 -11.83 -18.03 21.13
N GLY A 560 -11.70 -19.05 20.27
CA GLY A 560 -10.74 -20.13 20.46
C GLY A 560 -9.28 -19.68 20.46
N ILE A 561 -8.93 -18.71 19.60
CA ILE A 561 -7.58 -18.13 19.59
C ILE A 561 -7.33 -17.38 20.89
N SER A 562 -8.31 -16.59 21.37
CA SER A 562 -8.17 -15.82 22.61
C SER A 562 -7.97 -16.72 23.83
N GLN A 563 -8.68 -17.85 23.90
CA GLN A 563 -8.55 -18.83 24.99
C GLN A 563 -7.16 -19.46 25.01
N ASP A 564 -6.69 -19.89 23.84
CA ASP A 564 -5.36 -20.47 23.69
C ASP A 564 -4.26 -19.51 24.16
N LEU A 565 -4.38 -18.22 23.85
CA LEU A 565 -3.44 -17.19 24.31
C LEU A 565 -3.46 -16.98 25.83
N VAL A 566 -4.65 -16.89 26.42
CA VAL A 566 -4.83 -16.70 27.87
C VAL A 566 -4.31 -17.90 28.67
N ASN A 567 -4.34 -19.10 28.07
CA ASN A 567 -3.82 -20.31 28.70
C ASN A 567 -2.30 -20.46 28.56
N ARG A 568 -1.72 -19.98 27.44
CA ARG A 568 -0.28 -20.06 27.19
C ARG A 568 0.55 -18.99 27.92
N TYR A 569 0.00 -17.79 28.10
CA TYR A 569 0.75 -16.64 28.62
C TYR A 569 0.14 -16.09 29.92
N PRO A 570 0.97 -15.55 30.83
CA PRO A 570 0.51 -14.98 32.10
C PRO A 570 -0.15 -13.61 31.88
N VAL A 571 -1.41 -13.61 31.43
CA VAL A 571 -2.21 -12.39 31.25
C VAL A 571 -2.85 -11.91 32.56
N SER A 572 -3.23 -10.64 32.62
CA SER A 572 -3.94 -10.08 33.77
C SER A 572 -5.25 -10.84 34.09
N PRO A 573 -5.56 -11.07 35.38
CA PRO A 573 -6.78 -11.75 35.81
C PRO A 573 -8.06 -11.10 35.25
N TYR A 574 -8.06 -9.78 35.11
CA TYR A 574 -9.16 -9.02 34.54
C TYR A 574 -9.47 -9.43 33.08
N LEU A 575 -8.44 -9.55 32.23
CA LEU A 575 -8.63 -9.95 30.83
C LEU A 575 -9.13 -11.38 30.71
N LYS A 576 -8.60 -12.28 31.55
CA LYS A 576 -9.06 -13.67 31.64
C LYS A 576 -10.55 -13.75 31.98
N GLN A 577 -10.97 -13.13 33.07
CA GLN A 577 -12.38 -13.09 33.49
C GLN A 577 -13.28 -12.45 32.43
N ARG A 578 -12.80 -11.37 31.78
CA ARG A 578 -13.55 -10.69 30.74
C ARG A 578 -13.80 -11.61 29.53
N LEU A 579 -12.81 -12.43 29.15
CA LEU A 579 -12.97 -13.41 28.08
C LEU A 579 -13.95 -14.53 28.49
N GLU A 580 -13.84 -15.06 29.70
CA GLU A 580 -14.74 -16.08 30.25
C GLU A 580 -16.21 -15.62 30.25
N ILE A 581 -16.47 -14.36 30.60
CA ILE A 581 -17.82 -13.77 30.54
C ILE A 581 -18.33 -13.70 29.09
N GLN A 582 -17.48 -13.33 28.13
CA GLN A 582 -17.88 -13.31 26.71
C GLN A 582 -18.17 -14.70 26.18
N GLU A 583 -17.36 -15.69 26.54
CA GLU A 583 -17.59 -17.09 26.21
C GLU A 583 -18.94 -17.57 26.75
N PHE A 584 -19.19 -17.35 28.04
CA PHE A 584 -20.45 -17.73 28.67
C PHE A 584 -21.65 -17.10 27.94
N GLY A 585 -21.56 -15.81 27.61
CA GLY A 585 -22.59 -15.09 26.87
C GLY A 585 -22.81 -15.65 25.46
N ILE A 586 -21.75 -16.02 24.75
CA ILE A 586 -21.83 -16.60 23.40
C ILE A 586 -22.44 -18.00 23.46
N ASN A 587 -22.02 -18.84 24.40
CA ASN A 587 -22.56 -20.19 24.55
C ASN A 587 -24.04 -20.13 24.92
N SER A 588 -24.44 -19.24 25.83
CA SER A 588 -25.86 -19.00 26.16
C SER A 588 -26.70 -18.51 24.97
N LEU A 589 -26.11 -17.74 24.03
CA LEU A 589 -26.82 -17.27 22.84
C LEU A 589 -27.07 -18.37 21.79
N PHE A 590 -26.20 -19.38 21.71
CA PHE A 590 -26.21 -20.35 20.61
C PHE A 590 -26.53 -21.78 21.02
N GLU A 591 -26.29 -22.16 22.28
CA GLU A 591 -26.62 -23.47 22.80
C GLU A 591 -28.05 -23.47 23.32
N SER A 592 -28.86 -24.36 22.77
CA SER A 592 -30.15 -24.71 23.37
C SER A 592 -29.92 -25.86 24.34
N ASP A 593 -30.43 -25.74 25.57
CA ASP A 593 -30.41 -26.84 26.56
C ASP A 593 -31.09 -28.13 26.05
N LYS A 594 -31.85 -28.07 24.94
CA LYS A 594 -32.55 -29.21 24.34
C LYS A 594 -31.71 -30.01 23.33
N SER A 595 -30.54 -29.52 22.91
CA SER A 595 -29.77 -30.14 21.81
C SER A 595 -28.25 -30.09 22.04
N LYS A 596 -27.78 -30.48 23.23
CA LYS A 596 -26.35 -30.68 23.47
C LYS A 596 -25.91 -32.02 22.86
N GLN A 597 -25.02 -31.94 21.86
CA GLN A 597 -24.29 -33.10 21.36
C GLN A 597 -23.05 -33.28 22.26
N SER A 598 -23.09 -34.26 23.16
CA SER A 598 -21.97 -34.58 24.03
C SER A 598 -20.88 -35.31 23.25
N SER A 599 -19.61 -34.92 23.40
CA SER A 599 -18.49 -35.74 22.92
C SER A 599 -18.33 -36.97 23.82
N LEU A 600 -17.91 -38.09 23.22
CA LEU A 600 -17.69 -39.36 23.94
C LEU A 600 -16.64 -39.21 25.06
N ASP A 601 -15.71 -38.27 24.90
CA ASP A 601 -14.63 -37.96 25.84
C ASP A 601 -15.10 -37.33 27.15
N VAL A 602 -16.38 -36.96 27.27
CA VAL A 602 -16.97 -36.45 28.52
C VAL A 602 -17.41 -37.60 29.44
N PHE A 603 -17.50 -38.82 28.90
CA PHE A 603 -17.97 -40.02 29.62
C PHE A 603 -16.85 -40.98 30.02
N PHE A 604 -15.60 -40.66 29.68
CA PHE A 604 -14.38 -41.36 30.08
C PHE A 604 -13.47 -40.38 30.81
#